data_AF-A0A938EXB2-F1
#
_entry.id   AF-A0A938EXB2-F1
#
_cell.length_a   1.000
_cell.length_b   1.000
_cell.length_c   1.000
_cell.angle_alpha   90.00
_cell.angle_beta   90.00
_cell.angle_gamma   90.00
#
_symmetry.space_group_name_H-M   'P 1'
#
loop_
_entity.id
_entity.type
_entity.pdbx_description
1 polymer ?
#
loop_
_entity_poly.entity_id
_entity_poly.type
_entity_poly.pdbx_seq_one_letter_code
_entity_poly.pdbx_strand_id
1 'polypeptide(L)'
;MGNKKKSDEIGIRGFGSISNLEADIMHIAWQKSNVSVREVHEILLKREMEKKERDFIPYTTVMSTMASLADRGYLLKNSDEKTYIYSPAMDSRELSKKLISAAAEKLLS
;
A
#
# COMPACT_ATOMS: atom_id res chain seq x y z
N MET A 1 6.22 -25.14 11.28
CA MET A 1 5.27 -24.03 11.48
C MET A 1 6.04 -22.71 11.54
N GLY A 2 6.03 -21.94 10.45
CA GLY A 2 6.75 -20.66 10.37
C GLY A 2 5.99 -19.56 11.11
N ASN A 3 6.67 -18.97 12.09
CA ASN A 3 6.17 -17.92 12.98
C ASN A 3 5.82 -16.65 12.17
N LYS A 4 4.52 -16.30 12.08
CA LYS A 4 4.06 -15.04 11.49
C LYS A 4 4.54 -13.90 12.39
N LYS A 5 5.61 -13.21 11.99
CA LYS A 5 5.94 -11.89 12.56
C LYS A 5 4.71 -11.02 12.44
N LYS A 6 4.22 -10.57 13.59
CA LYS A 6 3.08 -9.67 13.74
C LYS A 6 3.48 -8.36 13.09
N SER A 7 2.94 -8.09 11.90
CA SER A 7 3.09 -6.82 11.21
C SER A 7 2.64 -5.72 12.15
N ASP A 8 3.48 -4.71 12.40
CA ASP A 8 3.08 -3.53 13.16
C ASP A 8 2.00 -2.78 12.35
N GLU A 9 0.75 -3.00 12.71
CA GLU A 9 -0.42 -2.39 12.09
C GLU A 9 -0.63 -0.98 12.64
N ILE A 10 -0.59 0.04 11.77
CA ILE A 10 -1.01 1.40 12.15
C ILE A 10 -2.51 1.50 11.87
N GLY A 11 -3.34 1.15 12.85
CA GLY A 11 -4.79 1.13 12.70
C GLY A 11 -5.46 2.47 13.06
N ILE A 12 -6.17 3.08 12.11
CA ILE A 12 -7.18 4.13 12.38
C ILE A 12 -8.57 3.58 12.01
N ARG A 13 -9.51 3.56 12.96
CA ARG A 13 -10.87 3.03 12.78
C ARG A 13 -11.61 3.86 11.72
N GLY A 14 -12.18 3.20 10.72
CA GLY A 14 -12.85 3.80 9.56
C GLY A 14 -12.19 3.49 8.21
N PHE A 15 -10.91 3.11 8.21
CA PHE A 15 -10.14 2.80 6.98
C PHE A 15 -9.66 1.32 6.90
N GLY A 16 -9.85 0.52 7.94
CA GLY A 16 -9.18 -0.77 8.07
C GLY A 16 -7.69 -0.58 8.38
N SER A 17 -7.08 -1.48 9.15
CA SER A 17 -5.63 -1.42 9.39
C SER A 17 -4.89 -1.42 8.05
N ILE A 18 -4.09 -0.39 7.78
CA ILE A 18 -3.09 -0.41 6.70
C ILE A 18 -1.80 -0.98 7.30
N SER A 19 -1.30 -2.04 6.66
CA SER A 19 0.00 -2.63 6.95
C SER A 19 1.14 -1.79 6.36
N ASN A 20 2.35 -1.98 6.86
CA ASN A 20 3.55 -1.30 6.32
C ASN A 20 3.73 -1.53 4.81
N LEU A 21 3.49 -2.75 4.34
CA LEU A 21 3.58 -3.06 2.90
C LEU A 21 2.56 -2.27 2.08
N GLU A 22 1.32 -2.16 2.56
CA GLU A 22 0.28 -1.38 1.89
C GLU A 22 0.64 0.11 1.84
N ALA A 23 1.17 0.64 2.93
CA ALA A 23 1.66 2.02 2.99
C ALA A 23 2.81 2.27 2.01
N ASP A 24 3.78 1.35 1.93
CA ASP A 24 4.90 1.46 1.00
C ASP A 24 4.44 1.42 -0.46
N ILE A 25 3.51 0.52 -0.79
CA ILE A 25 2.92 0.42 -2.13
C ILE A 25 2.17 1.71 -2.49
N MET A 26 1.36 2.25 -1.57
CA MET A 26 0.65 3.51 -1.78
C MET A 26 1.62 4.68 -2.00
N HIS A 27 2.72 4.73 -1.24
CA HIS A 27 3.74 5.74 -1.41
C HIS A 27 4.37 5.68 -2.81
N ILE A 28 4.69 4.48 -3.30
CA ILE A 28 5.20 4.29 -4.67
C ILE A 28 4.17 4.74 -5.72
N ALA A 29 2.90 4.37 -5.54
CA ALA A 29 1.83 4.75 -6.46
C ALA A 29 1.63 6.27 -6.56
N TRP A 30 1.69 7.01 -5.44
CA TRP A 30 1.61 8.48 -5.47
C TRP A 30 2.79 9.14 -6.18
N GLN A 31 4.00 8.60 -6.04
CA GLN A 31 5.19 9.19 -6.69
C GLN A 31 5.15 9.01 -8.21
N LYS A 32 4.52 7.93 -8.70
CA LYS A 32 4.57 7.55 -10.12
C LYS A 32 3.26 7.76 -10.87
N SER A 33 2.14 8.02 -10.19
CA SER A 33 0.79 8.23 -10.73
C SER A 33 0.17 7.02 -11.45
N ASN A 34 0.95 6.21 -12.18
CA ASN A 34 0.55 4.91 -12.73
C ASN A 34 1.68 3.92 -12.48
N VAL A 35 1.35 2.74 -11.95
CA VAL A 35 2.34 1.71 -11.61
C VAL A 35 1.82 0.32 -11.95
N SER A 36 2.73 -0.55 -12.40
CA SER A 36 2.44 -1.98 -12.55
C SER A 36 2.86 -2.77 -11.32
N VAL A 37 2.31 -3.97 -11.12
CA VAL A 37 2.74 -4.90 -10.06
C VAL A 37 4.25 -5.18 -10.15
N ARG A 38 4.76 -5.38 -11.37
CA ARG A 38 6.18 -5.60 -11.63
C ARG A 38 7.04 -4.43 -11.15
N GLU A 39 6.66 -3.23 -11.53
CA GLU A 39 7.41 -2.03 -11.17
C GLU A 39 7.43 -1.80 -9.66
N VAL A 40 6.29 -1.97 -8.98
CA VAL A 40 6.20 -1.87 -7.52
C VAL A 40 7.11 -2.91 -6.86
N HIS A 41 7.06 -4.17 -7.31
CA HIS A 41 7.91 -5.23 -6.78
C HIS A 41 9.41 -4.95 -6.98
N GLU A 42 9.82 -4.46 -8.15
CA GLU A 42 11.22 -4.08 -8.43
C GLU A 42 11.69 -2.92 -7.51
N ILE A 43 10.84 -1.92 -7.26
CA ILE A 43 11.16 -0.80 -6.37
C ILE A 43 11.29 -1.26 -4.92
N LEU A 44 10.36 -2.10 -4.44
CA LEU A 44 10.42 -2.68 -3.10
C LEU A 44 11.69 -3.50 -2.92
N LEU A 45 12.00 -4.39 -3.88
CA LEU A 45 13.22 -5.19 -3.84
C LEU A 45 14.47 -4.32 -3.76
N LYS A 46 14.54 -3.25 -4.55
CA LYS A 46 15.66 -2.30 -4.53
C LYS A 46 15.80 -1.61 -3.17
N ARG A 47 14.69 -1.14 -2.57
CA ARG A 47 14.70 -0.50 -1.25
C ARG A 47 15.20 -1.44 -0.16
N GLU A 48 14.77 -2.70 -0.18
CA GLU A 48 15.22 -3.70 0.79
C GLU A 48 16.72 -4.00 0.65
N MET A 49 17.23 -4.09 -0.58
CA MET A 49 18.67 -4.23 -0.83
C MET A 49 19.47 -3.03 -0.30
N GLU A 50 18.94 -1.81 -0.40
CA GLU A 50 19.58 -0.58 0.11
C GLU A 50 19.62 -0.54 1.64
N LYS A 51 18.55 -1.00 2.32
CA LYS A 51 18.47 -1.08 3.78
C LYS A 51 19.38 -2.14 4.41
N LYS A 52 19.98 -3.02 3.59
CA LYS A 52 20.69 -4.25 4.03
C LYS A 52 19.83 -5.19 4.88
N GLU A 53 18.52 -5.00 4.87
CA GLU A 53 17.56 -5.93 5.45
C GLU A 53 17.25 -7.02 4.41
N ARG A 54 16.93 -8.22 4.87
CA ARG A 54 16.60 -9.37 3.99
C ARG A 54 15.14 -9.77 4.12
N ASP A 55 14.24 -8.80 4.26
CA ASP A 55 12.81 -9.05 4.19
C ASP A 55 12.39 -9.07 2.71
N PHE A 56 12.62 -10.21 2.07
CA PHE A 56 12.16 -10.46 0.70
C PHE A 56 10.64 -10.51 0.66
N ILE A 57 10.04 -9.67 -0.18
CA ILE A 57 8.60 -9.63 -0.42
C ILE A 57 8.31 -10.36 -1.74
N PRO A 58 7.62 -11.52 -1.72
CA PRO A 58 7.28 -12.24 -2.94
C PRO A 58 6.39 -11.42 -3.89
N TYR A 59 6.58 -11.60 -5.20
CA TYR A 59 5.79 -10.94 -6.24
C TYR A 59 4.27 -11.12 -6.06
N THR A 60 3.83 -12.34 -5.74
CA THR A 60 2.41 -12.64 -5.54
C THR A 60 1.83 -11.94 -4.31
N THR A 61 2.65 -11.67 -3.30
CA THR A 61 2.27 -10.86 -2.14
C THR A 61 2.03 -9.42 -2.57
N VAL A 62 2.93 -8.83 -3.36
CA VAL A 62 2.73 -7.47 -3.92
C VAL A 62 1.46 -7.45 -4.77
N MET A 63 1.28 -8.43 -5.66
CA MET A 63 0.11 -8.55 -6.52
C MET A 63 -1.20 -8.59 -5.72
N SER A 64 -1.29 -9.48 -4.73
CA SER A 64 -2.50 -9.65 -3.90
C SER A 64 -2.76 -8.43 -3.02
N THR A 65 -1.69 -7.78 -2.55
CA THR A 65 -1.79 -6.55 -1.75
C THR A 65 -2.32 -5.39 -2.60
N MET A 66 -1.81 -5.23 -3.82
CA MET A 66 -2.31 -4.22 -4.77
C MET A 66 -3.77 -4.48 -5.16
N ALA A 67 -4.15 -5.75 -5.37
CA ALA A 67 -5.54 -6.13 -5.62
C ALA A 67 -6.45 -5.78 -4.42
N SER A 68 -6.04 -6.12 -3.20
CA SER A 68 -6.76 -5.77 -1.97
C SER A 68 -6.87 -4.25 -1.76
N LEU A 69 -5.83 -3.49 -2.09
CA LEU A 69 -5.88 -2.02 -2.09
C LEU A 69 -6.89 -1.49 -3.12
N ALA A 70 -6.96 -2.10 -4.30
CA ALA A 70 -7.95 -1.72 -5.32
C ALA A 70 -9.38 -2.08 -4.91
N ASP A 71 -9.61 -3.27 -4.35
CA ASP A 71 -10.92 -3.71 -3.85
C ASP A 71 -11.45 -2.80 -2.74
N ARG A 72 -10.55 -2.26 -1.91
CA ARG A 72 -10.89 -1.28 -0.87
C ARG A 72 -10.94 0.17 -1.37
N GLY A 73 -10.70 0.41 -2.67
CA GLY A 73 -10.79 1.74 -3.27
C GLY A 73 -9.60 2.67 -3.01
N TYR A 74 -8.45 2.15 -2.61
CA TYR A 74 -7.20 2.92 -2.48
C TYR A 74 -6.45 3.08 -3.80
N LEU A 75 -6.54 2.06 -4.65
CA LEU A 75 -6.01 2.05 -6.00
C LEU A 75 -7.15 1.89 -7.00
N LEU A 76 -6.98 2.42 -8.19
CA LEU A 76 -7.85 2.16 -9.33
C LEU A 76 -7.09 1.25 -10.28
N LYS A 77 -7.68 0.12 -10.65
CA LYS A 77 -7.13 -0.77 -11.67
C LYS A 77 -7.60 -0.29 -13.03
N ASN A 78 -6.67 0.09 -13.90
CA ASN A 78 -6.99 0.38 -15.30
C ASN A 78 -7.32 -0.93 -16.02
N SER A 79 -8.56 -1.04 -16.48
CA SER A 79 -9.11 -2.25 -17.11
C SER A 79 -8.86 -2.29 -18.61
N ASP A 80 -8.51 -1.15 -19.21
CA ASP A 80 -8.25 -1.00 -20.65
C ASP A 80 -6.82 -1.40 -21.06
N GLU A 81 -5.94 -1.57 -20.07
CA GLU A 81 -4.54 -1.95 -20.27
C GLU A 81 -4.37 -3.47 -20.14
N LYS A 82 -3.66 -4.11 -21.08
CA LYS A 82 -3.31 -5.55 -21.01
C LYS A 82 -2.42 -5.89 -19.81
N THR A 83 -1.76 -4.87 -19.26
CA THR A 83 -0.91 -4.99 -18.06
C THR A 83 -1.71 -4.53 -16.86
N TYR A 84 -1.60 -5.22 -15.72
CA TYR A 84 -2.23 -4.81 -14.46
C TYR A 84 -1.64 -3.47 -13.97
N ILE A 85 -2.13 -2.37 -14.52
CA ILE A 85 -1.76 -0.99 -14.19
C ILE A 85 -2.71 -0.46 -13.13
N TYR A 86 -2.14 0.15 -12.09
CA TYR A 86 -2.86 0.77 -10.99
C TYR A 86 -2.49 2.24 -10.90
N SER A 87 -3.47 3.07 -10.55
CA SER A 87 -3.28 4.48 -10.20
C SER A 87 -3.81 4.73 -8.79
N PRO A 88 -3.29 5.74 -8.07
CA PRO A 88 -3.83 6.09 -6.76
C PRO A 88 -5.25 6.66 -6.93
N ALA A 89 -6.22 6.09 -6.21
CA ALA A 89 -7.61 6.55 -6.22
C ALA A 89 -7.82 7.87 -5.45
N MET A 90 -6.84 8.23 -4.61
CA MET A 90 -6.84 9.41 -3.76
C MET A 90 -5.46 10.03 -3.72
N ASP A 91 -5.36 11.34 -3.56
CA ASP A 91 -4.08 12.01 -3.40
C ASP A 91 -3.49 11.81 -1.98
N SER A 92 -2.18 11.95 -1.83
CA SER A 92 -1.47 11.81 -0.54
C SER A 92 -1.94 12.80 0.55
N ARG A 93 -2.37 14.00 0.14
CA ARG A 93 -2.93 15.05 1.00
C ARG A 93 -4.35 14.73 1.45
N GLU A 94 -5.14 14.04 0.62
CA GLU A 94 -6.48 13.57 0.92
C GLU A 94 -6.44 12.38 1.88
N LEU A 95 -5.51 11.44 1.68
CA LEU A 95 -5.29 10.39 2.68
C LEU A 95 -4.84 10.98 4.01
N SER A 96 -3.84 11.86 4.04
CA SER A 96 -3.38 12.47 5.30
C SER A 96 -4.47 13.29 5.98
N LYS A 97 -5.30 14.04 5.24
CA LYS A 97 -6.49 14.70 5.80
C LYS A 97 -7.49 13.70 6.39
N LYS A 98 -7.77 12.59 5.71
CA LYS A 98 -8.67 11.54 6.23
C LYS A 98 -8.09 10.84 7.45
N LEU A 99 -6.78 10.56 7.47
CA LEU A 99 -6.07 9.99 8.62
C LEU A 99 -6.12 10.93 9.83
N ILE A 100 -5.87 12.23 9.63
CA ILE A 100 -5.95 13.23 10.69
C ILE A 100 -7.39 13.39 11.18
N SER A 101 -8.37 13.43 10.28
CA SER A 101 -9.78 13.56 10.65
C SER A 101 -10.26 12.37 11.47
N ALA A 102 -9.93 11.15 11.04
CA ALA A 102 -10.29 9.94 11.77
C ALA A 102 -9.54 9.79 13.12
N ALA A 103 -8.31 10.31 13.23
CA ALA A 103 -7.62 10.40 14.52
C ALA A 103 -8.25 11.46 15.46
N ALA A 104 -8.70 12.59 14.92
CA ALA A 104 -9.34 13.66 15.67
C ALA A 104 -10.71 13.24 16.21
N GLU A 105 -11.53 12.57 15.40
CA GLU A 105 -12.83 12.01 15.85
C GLU A 105 -12.65 11.03 17.01
N LYS A 106 -11.59 10.22 17.00
CA LYS A 106 -11.26 9.28 18.08
C LYS A 106 -10.92 9.95 19.41
N LEU A 107 -10.35 11.17 19.39
CA LEU A 107 -10.01 11.91 20.61
C LEU A 107 -11.22 12.64 21.19
N LEU A 108 -12.25 12.86 20.38
CA LEU A 108 -13.47 13.56 20.74
C LEU A 108 -14.63 12.60 21.09
N SER A 109 -14.46 11.29 20.92
CA SER A 109 -15.40 10.23 21.36
C SER A 109 -14.92 9.55 22.63
#